data_AF-A0A2N9E439-F1
#
_entry.id   AF-A0A2N9E439-F1
#
_cell.length_a   1.000
_cell.length_b   1.000
_cell.length_c   1.000
_cell.angle_alpha   90.00
_cell.angle_beta   90.00
_cell.angle_gamma   90.00
#
_symmetry.space_group_name_H-M   'P 1'
#
loop_
_entity.id
_entity.type
_entity.pdbx_description
1 polymer ?
#
loop_
_entity_poly.entity_id
_entity_poly.type
_entity_poly.pdbx_seq_one_letter_code
_entity_poly.pdbx_strand_id
1 'polypeptide(L)'
;MLSYLIGPYTTYCTACSASIASALAADLLIHYGHSCLVPFNSTSIPCLYVFVDIKIDTHHLLQTLTLNFPTDTTLFLAGTIQFASEIRAMKLELEKTGFRVSIPQSKLLSVGEVLGCTAPRIAKIDSEDKVIVFVTDRRFHLEAIMIANPEIKAFRYDPYLGKLCGETSESSTRLISSEVYSYPPLVALILCC
;
A
#
# COMPACT_ATOMS: atom_id res chain seq x y z
N MET A 1 -22.60 28.71 2.40
CA MET A 1 -21.55 27.89 1.75
C MET A 1 -22.16 26.53 1.48
N LEU A 2 -22.19 26.08 0.22
CA LEU A 2 -22.77 24.80 -0.17
C LEU A 2 -21.64 23.76 -0.24
N SER A 3 -21.86 22.57 0.32
CA SER A 3 -20.86 21.51 0.38
C SER A 3 -21.44 20.19 -0.14
N TYR A 4 -20.68 19.49 -0.98
CA TYR A 4 -21.04 18.20 -1.53
C TYR A 4 -20.13 17.10 -0.97
N LEU A 5 -20.69 15.94 -0.65
CA LEU A 5 -19.93 14.75 -0.28
C LEU A 5 -19.92 13.78 -1.46
N ILE A 6 -18.72 13.49 -1.97
CA ILE A 6 -18.51 12.51 -3.04
C ILE A 6 -18.31 11.13 -2.39
N GLY A 7 -19.16 10.17 -2.74
CA GLY A 7 -19.13 8.83 -2.16
C GLY A 7 -17.90 7.99 -2.59
N PRO A 8 -17.57 6.92 -1.82
CA PRO A 8 -16.32 6.17 -1.94
C PRO A 8 -16.14 5.44 -3.29
N TYR A 9 -17.24 5.14 -3.99
CA TYR A 9 -17.19 4.43 -5.28
C TYR A 9 -16.65 5.28 -6.45
N THR A 10 -16.45 6.57 -6.23
CA THR A 10 -15.96 7.51 -7.26
C THR A 10 -14.63 8.18 -6.89
N THR A 11 -14.04 7.78 -5.76
CA THR A 11 -12.80 8.38 -5.21
C THR A 11 -11.55 7.55 -5.46
N TYR A 12 -11.63 6.48 -6.26
CA TYR A 12 -10.48 5.63 -6.64
C TYR A 12 -9.42 6.34 -7.49
N CYS A 13 -9.64 7.60 -7.89
CA CYS A 13 -8.66 8.39 -8.62
C CYS A 13 -8.97 9.88 -8.46
N THR A 14 -7.95 10.69 -8.14
CA THR A 14 -8.17 12.13 -7.92
C THR A 14 -8.68 12.84 -9.18
N ALA A 15 -8.26 12.41 -10.38
CA ALA A 15 -8.74 12.96 -11.65
C ALA A 15 -10.25 12.74 -11.88
N CYS A 16 -10.76 11.58 -11.43
CA CYS A 16 -12.16 11.19 -11.50
C CYS A 16 -12.99 12.10 -10.59
N SER A 17 -12.54 12.28 -9.35
CA SER A 17 -13.18 13.15 -8.38
C SER A 17 -13.16 14.63 -8.79
N ALA A 18 -12.08 15.10 -9.40
CA ALA A 18 -11.97 16.47 -9.91
C ALA A 18 -12.97 16.75 -11.04
N SER A 19 -13.17 15.79 -11.95
CA SER A 19 -14.16 15.90 -13.03
C SER A 19 -15.59 16.01 -12.49
N ILE A 20 -15.95 15.22 -11.47
CA ILE A 20 -17.26 15.26 -10.82
C ILE A 20 -17.47 16.59 -10.09
N ALA A 21 -16.49 17.03 -9.32
CA ALA A 21 -16.58 18.29 -8.58
C ALA A 21 -16.67 19.50 -9.54
N SER A 22 -15.97 19.45 -10.68
CA SER A 22 -16.13 20.44 -11.77
C SER A 22 -17.55 20.44 -12.35
N ALA A 23 -18.13 19.25 -12.61
CA ALA A 23 -19.51 19.13 -13.09
C ALA A 23 -20.56 19.65 -12.09
N LEU A 24 -20.24 19.63 -10.79
CA LEU A 24 -21.06 20.21 -9.72
C LEU A 24 -20.78 21.71 -9.49
N ALA A 25 -19.96 22.34 -10.33
CA ALA A 25 -19.52 23.73 -10.20
C ALA A 25 -18.89 24.03 -8.82
N ALA A 26 -18.14 23.09 -8.26
CA ALA A 26 -17.39 23.29 -7.01
C ALA A 26 -16.10 24.09 -7.26
N ASP A 27 -15.79 25.02 -6.35
CA ASP A 27 -14.59 25.86 -6.43
C ASP A 27 -13.31 25.17 -5.91
N LEU A 28 -13.47 24.13 -5.09
CA LEU A 28 -12.37 23.43 -4.41
C LEU A 28 -12.76 21.96 -4.17
N LEU A 29 -11.84 21.05 -4.47
CA LEU A 29 -11.90 19.64 -4.04
C LEU A 29 -11.02 19.44 -2.81
N ILE A 30 -11.55 18.81 -1.77
CA ILE A 30 -10.75 18.35 -0.62
C ILE A 30 -10.66 16.82 -0.70
N HIS A 31 -9.46 16.28 -0.93
CA HIS A 31 -9.23 14.86 -1.17
C HIS A 31 -8.47 14.25 0.01
N TYR A 32 -9.13 13.37 0.76
CA TYR A 32 -8.60 12.78 1.98
C TYR A 32 -7.92 11.43 1.71
N GLY A 33 -6.83 11.16 2.44
CA GLY A 33 -6.33 9.80 2.68
C GLY A 33 -5.67 9.08 1.49
N HIS A 34 -5.36 9.80 0.40
CA HIS A 34 -4.69 9.27 -0.78
C HIS A 34 -3.43 10.05 -1.12
N SER A 35 -2.48 9.38 -1.77
CA SER A 35 -1.25 9.98 -2.27
C SER A 35 -1.50 10.92 -3.45
N CYS A 36 -0.70 11.99 -3.53
CA CYS A 36 -0.76 12.98 -4.60
C CYS A 36 -0.11 12.47 -5.89
N LEU A 37 -0.66 11.41 -6.49
CA LEU A 37 -0.10 10.80 -7.71
C LEU A 37 -0.32 11.64 -8.97
N VAL A 38 -1.28 12.56 -8.92
CA VAL A 38 -1.66 13.43 -10.03
C VAL A 38 -1.05 14.82 -9.79
N PRO A 39 -0.24 15.36 -10.73
CA PRO A 39 0.29 16.72 -10.61
C PRO A 39 -0.83 17.75 -10.44
N PHE A 40 -0.66 18.71 -9.52
CA PHE A 40 -1.66 19.75 -9.23
C PHE A 40 -2.11 20.56 -10.46
N ASN A 41 -1.27 20.64 -11.50
CA ASN A 41 -1.58 21.34 -12.75
C ASN A 41 -2.46 20.55 -13.73
N SER A 42 -2.87 19.33 -13.38
CA SER A 42 -3.63 18.45 -14.28
C SER A 42 -5.08 18.20 -13.85
N THR A 43 -5.53 18.82 -12.75
CA THR A 43 -6.93 18.75 -12.31
C THR A 43 -7.74 19.93 -12.87
N SER A 44 -9.00 19.69 -13.20
CA SER A 44 -9.94 20.70 -13.72
C SER A 44 -10.32 21.78 -12.70
N ILE A 45 -10.09 21.53 -11.41
CA ILE A 45 -10.33 22.44 -10.30
C ILE A 45 -9.20 22.36 -9.26
N PRO A 46 -9.00 23.38 -8.42
CA PRO A 46 -8.07 23.32 -7.30
C PRO A 46 -8.36 22.13 -6.38
N CYS A 47 -7.32 21.41 -5.97
CA CYS A 47 -7.42 20.25 -5.10
C CYS A 47 -6.52 20.40 -3.86
N LEU A 48 -7.11 20.33 -2.67
CA LEU A 48 -6.42 20.26 -1.39
C LEU A 48 -6.35 18.80 -0.93
N TYR A 49 -5.13 18.26 -0.85
CA TYR A 49 -4.90 16.94 -0.30
C TYR A 49 -4.77 17.01 1.22
N VAL A 50 -5.54 16.18 1.91
CA VAL A 50 -5.45 16.02 3.37
C VAL A 50 -4.93 14.62 3.65
N PHE A 51 -3.67 14.54 4.05
CA PHE A 51 -3.06 13.29 4.45
C PHE A 51 -3.67 12.81 5.77
N VAL A 52 -4.00 11.52 5.80
CA VAL A 52 -4.50 10.84 6.99
C VAL A 52 -3.42 9.86 7.44
N ASP A 53 -3.03 9.99 8.70
CA ASP A 53 -2.02 9.14 9.33
C ASP A 53 -2.70 8.32 10.43
N ILE A 54 -2.76 7.00 10.24
CA ILE A 54 -3.42 6.09 11.17
C ILE A 54 -2.36 5.54 12.13
N LYS A 55 -2.57 5.79 13.42
CA LYS A 55 -1.75 5.24 14.48
C LYS A 55 -2.05 3.76 14.68
N ILE A 56 -1.00 2.97 14.84
CA ILE A 56 -1.07 1.54 15.14
C ILE A 56 -0.37 1.27 16.47
N ASP A 57 -0.71 0.17 17.12
CA ASP A 57 0.04 -0.31 18.28
C ASP A 57 1.40 -0.87 17.81
N THR A 58 2.40 0.00 17.82
CA THR A 58 3.78 -0.31 17.41
C THR A 58 4.47 -1.26 18.36
N HIS A 59 4.11 -1.23 19.65
CA HIS A 59 4.64 -2.15 20.64
C HIS A 59 4.13 -3.57 20.38
N HIS A 60 2.83 -3.72 20.13
CA HIS A 60 2.25 -5.01 19.76
C HIS A 60 2.86 -5.55 18.45
N LEU A 61 3.03 -4.71 17.43
CA LEU A 61 3.69 -5.11 16.18
C LEU A 61 5.13 -5.59 16.42
N LEU A 62 5.93 -4.82 17.17
CA LEU A 62 7.32 -5.18 17.51
C LEU A 62 7.40 -6.55 18.22
N GLN A 63 6.56 -6.77 19.23
CA GLN A 63 6.50 -8.04 19.96
C GLN A 63 6.09 -9.19 19.04
N THR A 64 5.06 -8.96 18.21
CA THR A 64 4.57 -9.95 17.25
C THR A 64 5.68 -10.37 16.29
N LEU A 65 6.44 -9.43 15.74
CA LEU A 65 7.54 -9.74 14.83
C LEU A 65 8.69 -10.47 15.52
N THR A 66 9.05 -10.03 16.73
CA THR A 66 10.13 -10.65 17.52
C THR A 66 9.80 -12.08 17.95
N LEU A 67 8.52 -12.40 18.21
CA LEU A 67 8.08 -13.75 18.58
C LEU A 67 7.99 -14.71 17.39
N ASN A 68 7.76 -14.19 16.17
CA ASN A 68 7.49 -15.02 15.00
C ASN A 68 8.69 -15.18 14.07
N PHE A 69 9.71 -14.31 14.17
CA PHE A 69 10.88 -14.35 13.28
C PHE A 69 12.19 -14.33 14.07
N PRO A 70 13.18 -15.12 13.65
CA PRO A 70 14.53 -15.03 14.22
C PRO A 70 15.21 -13.72 13.80
N THR A 71 16.09 -13.18 14.65
CA THR A 71 16.68 -11.84 14.50
C THR A 71 17.58 -11.68 13.28
N ASP A 72 18.09 -12.77 12.71
CA ASP A 72 18.85 -12.79 11.46
C ASP A 72 17.98 -12.62 10.20
N THR A 73 16.66 -12.73 10.35
CA THR A 73 15.70 -12.48 9.25
C THR A 73 15.78 -11.04 8.78
N THR A 74 15.81 -10.85 7.46
CA THR A 74 15.65 -9.53 6.85
C THR A 74 14.17 -9.22 6.64
N LEU A 75 13.68 -8.19 7.34
CA LEU A 75 12.29 -7.74 7.29
C LEU A 75 12.13 -6.61 6.26
N PHE A 76 11.23 -6.81 5.29
CA PHE A 76 10.78 -5.76 4.38
C PHE A 76 9.43 -5.24 4.83
N LEU A 77 9.40 -4.04 5.41
CA LEU A 77 8.15 -3.44 5.89
C LEU A 77 7.50 -2.60 4.80
N ALA A 78 6.22 -2.84 4.55
CA ALA A 78 5.43 -2.08 3.57
C ALA A 78 3.98 -1.94 4.04
N GLY A 79 3.22 -1.05 3.42
CA GLY A 79 1.82 -0.81 3.73
C GLY A 79 1.19 0.19 2.78
N THR A 80 0.00 0.67 3.14
CA THR A 80 -0.64 1.80 2.44
C THR A 80 -0.13 3.13 2.99
N ILE A 81 -0.40 4.23 2.28
CA ILE A 81 0.02 5.58 2.69
C ILE A 81 -0.41 5.95 4.12
N GLN A 82 -1.57 5.44 4.55
CA GLN A 82 -2.15 5.70 5.86
C GLN A 82 -1.31 5.16 7.02
N PHE A 83 -0.47 4.14 6.78
CA PHE A 83 0.41 3.53 7.79
C PHE A 83 1.89 3.87 7.56
N ALA A 84 2.22 4.64 6.53
CA ALA A 84 3.61 4.84 6.09
C ALA A 84 4.47 5.56 7.14
N SER A 85 3.89 6.40 8.01
CA SER A 85 4.65 7.06 9.08
C SER A 85 5.08 6.04 10.15
N GLU A 86 4.15 5.20 10.60
CA GLU A 86 4.37 4.19 11.63
C GLU A 86 5.32 3.10 11.16
N ILE A 87 5.19 2.66 9.90
CA ILE A 87 6.13 1.73 9.26
C ILE A 87 7.56 2.28 9.30
N ARG A 88 7.74 3.57 8.97
CA ARG A 88 9.05 4.23 9.02
C ARG A 88 9.59 4.35 10.44
N ALA A 89 8.74 4.70 11.40
CA ALA A 89 9.13 4.76 12.81
C ALA A 89 9.56 3.38 13.33
N MET A 90 8.90 2.31 12.87
CA MET A 90 9.17 0.95 13.33
C MET A 90 10.55 0.42 12.94
N LYS A 91 11.14 0.95 11.87
CA LYS A 91 12.48 0.56 11.43
C LYS A 91 13.50 0.64 12.58
N LEU A 92 13.56 1.78 13.26
CA LEU A 92 14.56 2.03 14.30
C LEU A 92 14.36 1.08 15.49
N GLU A 93 13.12 0.84 15.88
CA GLU A 93 12.81 -0.04 17.03
C GLU A 93 13.13 -1.51 16.73
N LEU A 94 12.82 -1.99 15.53
CA LEU A 94 13.18 -3.36 15.11
C LEU A 94 14.69 -3.54 14.91
N GLU A 95 15.40 -2.52 14.42
CA GLU A 95 16.86 -2.57 14.31
C GLU A 95 17.53 -2.64 15.69
N LYS A 96 16.98 -1.99 16.72
CA LYS A 96 17.46 -2.10 18.11
C LYS A 96 17.31 -3.52 18.67
N THR A 97 16.33 -4.29 18.23
CA THR A 97 16.16 -5.69 18.64
C THR A 97 17.02 -6.66 17.83
N GLY A 98 17.83 -6.15 16.90
CA GLY A 98 18.78 -6.94 16.10
C GLY A 98 18.29 -7.35 14.72
N PHE A 99 17.07 -6.98 14.31
CA PHE A 99 16.58 -7.28 12.96
C PHE A 99 17.29 -6.45 11.90
N ARG A 100 17.43 -7.02 10.70
CA ARG A 100 17.77 -6.25 9.50
C ARG A 100 16.49 -5.75 8.86
N VAL A 101 16.28 -4.44 8.80
CA VAL A 101 15.03 -3.86 8.32
C VAL A 101 15.24 -3.00 7.09
N SER A 102 14.45 -3.27 6.05
CA SER A 102 14.39 -2.46 4.84
C SER A 102 12.96 -2.01 4.57
N ILE A 103 12.80 -0.77 4.14
CA ILE A 103 11.50 -0.22 3.77
C ILE A 103 11.59 0.16 2.30
N PRO A 104 11.08 -0.70 1.38
CA PRO A 104 11.23 -0.47 -0.04
C PRO A 104 10.37 0.71 -0.50
N GLN A 105 10.79 1.37 -1.57
CA GLN A 105 10.11 2.52 -2.14
C GLN A 105 10.08 2.42 -3.67
N SER A 106 8.90 2.61 -4.26
CA SER A 106 8.76 2.94 -5.67
C SER A 106 8.95 4.45 -5.84
N LYS A 107 9.71 4.90 -6.85
CA LYS A 107 10.13 6.32 -7.00
C LYS A 107 9.01 7.36 -6.91
N LEU A 108 7.78 6.99 -7.30
CA LEU A 108 6.61 7.88 -7.31
C LEU A 108 5.79 7.85 -6.01
N LEU A 109 6.13 6.97 -5.08
CA LEU A 109 5.39 6.73 -3.85
C LEU A 109 6.20 7.15 -2.61
N SER A 110 5.52 7.28 -1.48
CA SER A 110 6.17 7.45 -0.19
C SER A 110 6.97 6.20 0.19
N VAL A 111 8.00 6.38 1.01
CA VAL A 111 8.81 5.24 1.52
C VAL A 111 7.91 4.29 2.32
N GLY A 112 7.89 3.01 1.92
CA GLY A 112 7.07 1.97 2.54
C GLY A 112 5.65 1.89 1.99
N GLU A 113 5.26 2.78 1.08
CA GLU A 113 3.95 2.77 0.45
C GLU A 113 3.90 1.84 -0.75
N VAL A 114 2.79 1.10 -0.87
CA VAL A 114 2.45 0.23 -2.00
C VAL A 114 1.03 0.50 -2.43
N LEU A 115 0.84 0.54 -3.75
CA LEU A 115 -0.46 0.63 -4.42
C LEU A 115 -0.72 -0.63 -5.24
N GLY A 116 -1.97 -0.86 -5.62
CA GLY A 116 -2.35 -2.02 -6.44
C GLY A 116 -1.64 -2.04 -7.80
N CYS A 117 -1.41 -0.87 -8.38
CA CYS A 117 -0.76 -0.72 -9.68
C CYS A 117 0.76 -0.52 -9.61
N THR A 118 1.30 -0.23 -8.41
CA THR A 118 2.70 0.18 -8.23
C THR A 118 3.27 -0.42 -6.96
N ALA A 119 4.12 -1.42 -7.11
CA ALA A 119 4.82 -2.08 -6.01
C ALA A 119 6.34 -2.08 -6.24
N PRO A 120 7.15 -1.90 -5.19
CA PRO A 120 8.59 -1.90 -5.32
C PRO A 120 9.11 -3.33 -5.55
N ARG A 121 10.17 -3.44 -6.36
CA ARG A 121 10.94 -4.68 -6.50
C ARG A 121 12.07 -4.66 -5.50
N ILE A 122 12.11 -5.68 -4.65
CA ILE A 122 13.15 -5.88 -3.65
C ILE A 122 14.36 -6.53 -4.35
N ALA A 123 15.54 -5.96 -4.15
CA ALA A 123 16.76 -6.51 -4.73
C ALA A 123 17.02 -7.93 -4.21
N LYS A 124 17.58 -8.79 -5.07
CA LYS A 124 18.04 -10.12 -4.67
C LYS A 124 19.23 -9.96 -3.71
N ILE A 125 18.96 -10.02 -2.41
CA ILE A 125 19.98 -10.12 -1.34
C ILE A 125 20.35 -11.60 -1.16
N ASP A 126 21.59 -11.95 -0.86
CA ASP A 126 22.01 -13.36 -0.71
C ASP A 126 21.59 -14.01 0.63
N SER A 127 20.76 -13.34 1.44
CA SER A 127 20.25 -13.91 2.70
C SER A 127 19.11 -14.90 2.42
N GLU A 128 19.17 -16.11 3.00
CA GLU A 128 18.10 -17.11 2.80
C GLU A 128 16.80 -16.70 3.50
N ASP A 129 16.88 -16.01 4.64
CA ASP A 129 15.72 -15.61 5.43
C ASP A 129 15.28 -14.16 5.16
N LYS A 130 14.32 -14.02 4.25
CA LYS A 130 13.66 -12.74 3.92
C LYS A 130 12.16 -12.87 4.00
N VAL A 131 11.52 -11.88 4.61
CA VAL A 131 10.07 -11.80 4.69
C VAL A 131 9.58 -10.39 4.43
N ILE A 132 8.46 -10.29 3.72
CA ILE A 132 7.67 -9.06 3.59
C ILE A 132 6.66 -9.06 4.74
N VAL A 133 6.64 -7.98 5.51
CA VAL A 133 5.58 -7.71 6.49
C VAL A 133 4.80 -6.51 5.98
N PHE A 134 3.55 -6.75 5.64
CA PHE A 134 2.66 -5.74 5.08
C PHE A 134 1.60 -5.33 6.11
N VAL A 135 1.59 -4.05 6.49
CA VAL A 135 0.61 -3.49 7.43
C VAL A 135 -0.63 -3.05 6.68
N THR A 136 -1.73 -3.80 6.84
CA THR A 136 -3.01 -3.55 6.14
C THR A 136 -4.13 -4.44 6.68
N ASP A 137 -5.37 -3.97 6.62
CA ASP A 137 -6.58 -4.77 6.82
C ASP A 137 -7.00 -5.52 5.54
N ARG A 138 -6.53 -5.08 4.35
CA ARG A 138 -6.93 -5.60 3.04
C ARG A 138 -5.79 -6.18 2.23
N ARG A 139 -6.12 -7.15 1.37
CA ARG A 139 -5.12 -7.92 0.60
C ARG A 139 -4.68 -7.29 -0.72
N PHE A 140 -5.45 -6.39 -1.32
CA PHE A 140 -5.21 -5.95 -2.70
C PHE A 140 -3.80 -5.36 -2.94
N HIS A 141 -3.35 -4.42 -2.11
CA HIS A 141 -1.99 -3.85 -2.23
C HIS A 141 -0.89 -4.82 -1.80
N LEU A 142 -1.21 -5.72 -0.86
CA LEU A 142 -0.29 -6.79 -0.47
C LEU A 142 -0.06 -7.77 -1.64
N GLU A 143 -1.09 -8.12 -2.39
CA GLU A 143 -0.96 -8.97 -3.58
C GLU A 143 -0.09 -8.31 -4.64
N ALA A 144 -0.17 -6.99 -4.83
CA ALA A 144 0.69 -6.27 -5.77
C ALA A 144 2.18 -6.43 -5.44
N ILE A 145 2.58 -6.32 -4.17
CA ILE A 145 3.98 -6.54 -3.78
C ILE A 145 4.38 -8.02 -3.82
N MET A 146 3.45 -8.95 -3.55
CA MET A 146 3.70 -10.39 -3.69
C MET A 146 3.96 -10.78 -5.16
N ILE A 147 3.16 -10.25 -6.09
CA ILE A 147 3.34 -10.47 -7.54
C ILE A 147 4.67 -9.88 -8.02
N ALA A 148 5.06 -8.71 -7.49
CA ALA A 148 6.34 -8.09 -7.82
C ALA A 148 7.56 -8.87 -7.26
N ASN A 149 7.37 -9.64 -6.19
CA ASN A 149 8.41 -10.33 -5.42
C ASN A 149 8.01 -11.78 -5.05
N PRO A 150 7.76 -12.66 -6.05
CA PRO A 150 7.16 -13.98 -5.81
C PRO A 150 8.05 -14.96 -5.03
N GLU A 151 9.35 -14.69 -4.95
CA GLU A 151 10.33 -15.53 -4.24
C GLU A 151 10.38 -15.22 -2.72
N ILE A 152 9.71 -14.15 -2.25
CA ILE A 152 9.78 -13.69 -0.86
C ILE A 152 8.46 -14.02 -0.15
N LYS A 153 8.55 -14.68 1.01
CA LYS A 153 7.38 -14.96 1.85
C LYS A 153 6.75 -13.66 2.33
N ALA A 154 5.43 -13.55 2.27
CA ALA A 154 4.68 -12.38 2.70
C ALA A 154 3.79 -12.69 3.91
N PHE A 155 3.74 -11.75 4.83
CA PHE A 155 2.88 -11.76 6.00
C PHE A 155 2.06 -10.47 6.03
N ARG A 156 0.77 -10.59 6.31
CA ARG A 156 -0.12 -9.45 6.56
C ARG A 156 -0.22 -9.23 8.06
N TYR A 157 0.05 -8.01 8.52
CA TYR A 157 -0.30 -7.56 9.85
C TYR A 157 -1.54 -6.68 9.77
N ASP A 158 -2.64 -7.15 10.34
CA ASP A 158 -3.87 -6.38 10.49
C ASP A 158 -3.78 -5.53 11.77
N PRO A 159 -3.65 -4.18 11.66
CA PRO A 159 -3.45 -3.32 12.82
C PRO A 159 -4.70 -3.15 13.67
N TYR A 160 -5.89 -3.47 13.15
CA TYR A 160 -7.15 -3.40 13.89
C TYR A 160 -7.40 -4.67 14.70
N LEU A 161 -7.03 -5.82 14.13
CA LEU A 161 -7.18 -7.12 14.80
C LEU A 161 -5.96 -7.52 15.63
N GLY A 162 -4.81 -6.88 15.42
CA GLY A 162 -3.54 -7.27 16.04
C GLY A 162 -3.10 -8.66 15.61
N LYS A 163 -3.30 -9.03 14.33
CA LYS A 163 -3.04 -10.38 13.82
C LYS A 163 -2.02 -10.37 12.70
N LEU A 164 -1.01 -11.23 12.82
CA LEU A 164 -0.06 -11.55 11.76
C LEU A 164 -0.49 -12.85 11.08
N CYS A 165 -0.71 -12.80 9.77
CA CYS A 165 -1.10 -13.95 8.96
C CYS A 165 -0.11 -14.16 7.82
N GLY A 166 0.35 -15.40 7.60
CA GLY A 166 1.08 -15.75 6.39
C GLY A 166 0.15 -15.74 5.18
N GLU A 167 0.59 -15.18 4.06
CA GLU A 167 -0.24 -15.01 2.87
C GLU A 167 0.39 -15.74 1.68
N THR A 168 -0.45 -16.51 0.97
CA THR A 168 -0.08 -17.23 -0.24
C THR A 168 -0.67 -16.55 -1.45
N SER A 169 0.06 -16.56 -2.56
CA SER A 169 -0.41 -16.03 -3.84
C SER A 169 -1.39 -17.00 -4.53
N GLU A 170 -2.43 -17.46 -3.84
CA GLU A 170 -3.41 -18.41 -4.41
C GLU A 170 -4.56 -17.71 -5.15
N SER A 171 -4.78 -16.41 -4.90
CA SER A 171 -5.94 -15.67 -5.44
C SER A 171 -5.71 -15.07 -6.84
N SER A 172 -4.47 -14.77 -7.22
CA SER A 172 -4.18 -14.13 -8.50
C SER A 172 -4.29 -15.10 -9.67
N THR A 173 -3.91 -16.37 -9.53
CA THR A 173 -4.05 -17.35 -10.62
C THR A 173 -5.52 -17.55 -11.02
N ARG A 174 -6.46 -17.46 -10.07
CA ARG A 174 -7.90 -17.56 -10.35
C ARG A 174 -8.50 -16.28 -10.92
N LEU A 175 -8.18 -15.10 -10.37
CA LEU A 175 -8.69 -13.82 -10.87
C LEU A 175 -8.13 -13.49 -12.27
N ILE A 176 -6.83 -13.72 -12.48
CA ILE A 176 -6.19 -13.60 -13.79
C ILE A 176 -6.83 -14.64 -14.73
N SER A 177 -7.08 -15.89 -14.32
CA SER A 177 -7.74 -16.86 -15.20
C SER A 177 -9.19 -16.50 -15.53
N SER A 178 -9.95 -15.86 -14.64
CA SER A 178 -11.34 -15.47 -14.93
C SER A 178 -11.43 -14.21 -15.81
N GLU A 179 -10.46 -13.31 -15.74
CA GLU A 179 -10.44 -12.06 -16.54
C GLU A 179 -9.66 -12.20 -17.87
N VAL A 180 -8.66 -13.09 -17.95
CA VAL A 180 -7.83 -13.32 -19.15
C VAL A 180 -8.59 -14.08 -20.25
N TYR A 181 -9.67 -14.80 -19.96
CA TYR A 181 -10.46 -15.47 -21.01
C TYR A 181 -11.27 -14.51 -21.91
N SER A 182 -11.25 -13.19 -21.67
CA SER A 182 -12.03 -12.23 -22.47
C SER A 182 -11.24 -11.24 -23.33
N TYR A 183 -9.89 -11.18 -23.28
CA TYR A 183 -9.13 -10.22 -24.11
C TYR A 183 -7.79 -10.75 -24.67
N PRO A 184 -7.43 -10.44 -25.94
CA PRO A 184 -6.17 -10.85 -26.57
C PRO A 184 -4.95 -10.09 -25.97
N PRO A 185 -3.71 -10.59 -26.20
CA PRO A 185 -2.56 -10.24 -25.37
C PRO A 185 -2.01 -8.87 -25.77
N LEU A 186 -2.29 -7.83 -24.99
CA LEU A 186 -1.50 -6.60 -24.89
C LEU A 186 -2.02 -5.75 -23.71
N VAL A 187 -1.13 -5.53 -22.73
CA VAL A 187 -1.21 -4.56 -21.62
C VAL A 187 -2.33 -4.79 -20.60
N ALA A 188 -2.00 -5.47 -19.49
CA ALA A 188 -2.80 -5.40 -18.26
C ALA A 188 -2.60 -4.02 -17.61
N LEU A 189 -3.51 -3.08 -17.87
CA LEU A 189 -3.61 -1.82 -17.14
C LEU A 189 -4.47 -2.05 -15.90
N ILE A 190 -3.86 -2.48 -14.80
CA ILE A 190 -4.54 -2.54 -13.49
C ILE A 190 -4.61 -1.10 -12.97
N LEU A 191 -5.71 -0.40 -13.26
CA LEU A 191 -6.07 0.89 -12.67
C LEU A 191 -6.84 0.64 -11.38
N CYS A 192 -6.26 0.98 -10.21
CA CYS A 192 -6.99 1.43 -9.02
C CYS A 192 -6.03 1.97 -7.95
N CYS A 193 -6.39 3.11 -7.34
CA CYS A 193 -5.73 3.69 -6.17
C CYS A 193 -5.96 2.86 -4.90
#